data_AF-A0A962UCG6-F1
#
_entry.id   AF-A0A962UCG6-F1
#
_cell.length_a   1.000
_cell.length_b   1.000
_cell.length_c   1.000
_cell.angle_alpha   90.00
_cell.angle_beta   90.00
_cell.angle_gamma   90.00
#
_symmetry.space_group_name_H-M   'P 1'
#
loop_
_entity.id
_entity.type
_entity.pdbx_description
1 polymer ?
#
loop_
_entity_poly.entity_id
_entity_poly.type
_entity_poly.pdbx_seq_one_letter_code
_entity_poly.pdbx_strand_id
1 'polypeptide(L)'
;MNPRLILPGVFLLGMATALPALARDAYGPVRRGEDLWDIARQVYHDRDVSRDQVVLALLEANPQAFDAPCNVNSPLKIGVKLRIPTLAQVEALSREQAAQEFERQLREWEDHRLSGEPLICLPAPPIAAVAPARPATLAPEAASPASPVPTAPSAPGPETARSNVLVIDLAPIWTVIMAFAVFMYVLLDGFDLGVGILYPLAPSVRDRTLMMTTLAPIWDGNETWLVMGGVGLLAAFPIAFAILMPALYFPMLLMLLGLIFRGVAFEFRLKATRWRTVWSAAFFGGSLAAALAQGIILGSYVNGFQVESGRFAGTSWDWLHPFILVTGPGVVAGYALLGATWLVLKTEGDLQAWARRQARRALAATGLFIVGVSLYSPFAHPRIYERWFAEQHWLWLAPLPLATLVLFWVTDAALRRGRSQVGPFIASMGIFALCYAGLAVSLFPYVVPYKITLWQAAATPQSQAFLLIGTLLLLPIILGYTAWSYWVFRGKVSVSSGYG
;
A
#
# COMPACT_ATOMS: atom_id res chain seq x y z
N MET A 1 -12.11 42.41 -44.13
CA MET A 1 -11.97 41.73 -45.44
C MET A 1 -13.12 40.75 -45.58
N ASN A 2 -13.78 40.78 -46.75
CA ASN A 2 -14.95 39.98 -47.15
C ASN A 2 -14.69 38.45 -47.06
N PRO A 3 -15.75 37.62 -47.12
CA PRO A 3 -15.89 36.31 -46.47
C PRO A 3 -16.00 35.16 -47.51
N ARG A 4 -16.39 33.97 -47.03
CA ARG A 4 -16.98 32.80 -47.75
C ARG A 4 -16.06 31.57 -47.87
N LEU A 5 -16.41 30.56 -47.07
CA LEU A 5 -16.64 29.15 -47.46
C LEU A 5 -17.35 28.49 -46.27
N ILE A 6 -18.69 28.51 -46.25
CA ILE A 6 -19.64 27.45 -46.68
C ILE A 6 -19.66 26.24 -45.70
N LEU A 7 -20.58 26.32 -44.73
CA LEU A 7 -21.64 25.37 -44.26
C LEU A 7 -21.65 23.90 -44.77
N PRO A 8 -22.51 22.99 -44.24
CA PRO A 8 -22.91 22.65 -42.86
C PRO A 8 -22.94 21.11 -42.61
N GLY A 9 -23.34 20.67 -41.41
CA GLY A 9 -23.21 19.30 -40.93
C GLY A 9 -24.19 18.24 -41.48
N VAL A 10 -23.98 17.00 -41.02
CA VAL A 10 -24.97 15.93 -40.99
C VAL A 10 -24.74 15.09 -39.73
N PHE A 11 -25.69 15.18 -38.81
CA PHE A 11 -26.01 14.15 -37.83
C PHE A 11 -26.27 12.84 -38.57
N LEU A 12 -25.48 11.80 -38.32
CA LEU A 12 -25.89 10.44 -38.64
C LEU A 12 -25.42 9.50 -37.54
N LEU A 13 -26.41 8.98 -36.82
CA LEU A 13 -26.37 7.79 -35.99
C LEU A 13 -25.49 6.71 -36.61
N GLY A 14 -24.31 6.51 -36.03
CA GLY A 14 -23.58 5.26 -36.17
C GLY A 14 -24.13 4.26 -35.17
N MET A 15 -25.25 3.61 -35.52
CA MET A 15 -25.53 2.29 -34.97
C MET A 15 -24.30 1.43 -35.26
N ALA A 16 -23.50 1.16 -34.23
CA ALA A 16 -22.56 0.06 -34.27
C ALA A 16 -23.39 -1.23 -34.37
N THR A 17 -23.67 -1.65 -35.60
CA THR A 17 -24.07 -3.01 -35.89
C THR A 17 -22.99 -3.90 -35.30
N ALA A 18 -23.32 -4.54 -34.18
CA ALA A 18 -22.55 -5.65 -33.65
C ALA A 18 -22.35 -6.64 -34.78
N LEU A 19 -21.14 -6.68 -35.33
CA LEU A 19 -20.69 -7.82 -36.11
C LEU A 19 -20.81 -9.01 -35.16
N PRO A 20 -21.55 -10.08 -35.52
CA PRO A 20 -21.58 -11.28 -34.70
C PRO A 20 -20.13 -11.75 -34.57
N ALA A 21 -19.66 -11.90 -33.33
CA ALA A 21 -18.39 -12.52 -33.06
C ALA A 21 -18.39 -13.86 -33.80
N LEU A 22 -17.59 -13.95 -34.86
CA LEU A 22 -17.25 -15.21 -35.51
C LEU A 22 -16.83 -16.15 -34.38
N ALA A 23 -17.67 -17.16 -34.10
CA ALA A 23 -17.33 -18.24 -33.20
C ALA A 23 -16.03 -18.83 -33.72
N ARG A 24 -14.91 -18.51 -33.06
CA ARG A 24 -13.65 -19.15 -33.39
C ARG A 24 -13.80 -20.56 -32.83
N ASP A 25 -13.92 -21.55 -33.71
CA ASP A 25 -13.99 -22.96 -33.30
C ASP A 25 -12.64 -23.46 -32.75
N ALA A 26 -11.57 -22.67 -32.93
CA ALA A 26 -10.23 -22.97 -32.46
C ALA A 26 -9.46 -21.70 -32.04
N TYR A 27 -8.59 -21.86 -31.04
CA TYR A 27 -7.61 -20.89 -30.58
C TYR A 27 -6.19 -21.37 -30.91
N GLY A 28 -5.29 -20.45 -31.26
CA GLY A 28 -3.87 -20.73 -31.41
C GLY A 28 -3.29 -20.49 -32.81
N PRO A 29 -2.03 -20.91 -33.05
CA PRO A 29 -1.22 -21.78 -32.20
C PRO A 29 -0.81 -21.16 -30.85
N VAL A 30 -0.77 -21.98 -29.78
CA VAL A 30 -0.36 -21.58 -28.43
C VAL A 30 1.08 -21.05 -28.46
N ARG A 31 1.28 -19.84 -27.92
CA ARG A 31 2.60 -19.18 -27.88
C ARG A 31 3.38 -19.55 -26.62
N ARG A 32 4.70 -19.40 -26.69
CA ARG A 32 5.59 -19.61 -25.53
C ARG A 32 5.23 -18.62 -24.42
N GLY A 33 4.86 -19.13 -23.25
CA GLY A 33 4.50 -18.33 -22.08
C GLY A 33 3.01 -17.98 -21.97
N GLU A 34 2.15 -18.42 -22.90
CA GLU A 34 0.70 -18.38 -22.71
C GLU A 34 0.28 -19.48 -21.73
N ASP A 35 -0.52 -19.11 -20.72
CA ASP A 35 -1.15 -20.07 -19.82
C ASP A 35 -2.63 -20.29 -20.19
N LEU A 36 -3.21 -21.35 -19.64
CA LEU A 36 -4.60 -21.72 -19.91
C LEU A 36 -5.59 -20.64 -19.46
N TRP A 37 -5.21 -19.84 -18.45
CA TRP A 37 -6.01 -18.78 -17.86
C TRP A 37 -6.15 -17.57 -18.78
N ASP A 38 -5.05 -17.17 -19.41
CA ASP A 38 -5.01 -16.11 -20.41
C ASP A 38 -5.86 -16.47 -21.63
N ILE A 39 -5.76 -17.73 -22.06
CA ILE A 39 -6.54 -18.24 -23.18
C ILE A 39 -8.04 -18.26 -22.84
N ALA A 40 -8.41 -18.80 -21.68
CA ALA A 40 -9.81 -18.85 -21.23
C ALA A 40 -10.45 -17.45 -21.18
N ARG A 41 -9.71 -16.45 -20.69
CA ARG A 41 -10.17 -15.05 -20.65
C ARG A 41 -10.41 -14.47 -22.04
N GLN A 42 -9.57 -14.80 -23.02
CA GLN A 42 -9.72 -14.28 -24.39
C GLN A 42 -10.89 -14.94 -25.14
N VAL A 43 -11.18 -16.20 -24.85
CA VAL A 43 -12.20 -16.97 -25.58
C VAL A 43 -13.62 -16.71 -25.06
N TYR A 44 -13.78 -16.46 -23.76
CA TYR A 44 -15.09 -16.38 -23.09
C TYR A 44 -15.39 -15.05 -22.37
N HIS A 45 -14.67 -13.96 -22.70
CA HIS A 45 -14.77 -12.63 -22.04
C HIS A 45 -16.19 -12.06 -21.86
N ASP A 46 -17.12 -12.33 -22.80
CA ASP A 46 -18.46 -11.72 -22.84
C ASP A 46 -19.61 -12.67 -22.43
N ARG A 47 -19.32 -13.79 -21.75
CA ARG A 47 -20.34 -14.80 -21.39
C ARG A 47 -20.45 -15.00 -19.87
N ASP A 48 -21.68 -15.28 -19.40
CA ASP A 48 -22.00 -15.52 -17.99
C ASP A 48 -21.62 -16.95 -17.52
N VAL A 49 -20.35 -17.32 -17.70
CA VAL A 49 -19.77 -18.61 -17.29
C VAL A 49 -18.63 -18.38 -16.31
N SER A 50 -18.47 -19.26 -15.32
CA SER A 50 -17.36 -19.13 -14.37
C SER A 50 -16.04 -19.47 -15.04
N ARG A 51 -14.96 -18.83 -14.57
CA ARG A 51 -13.60 -19.07 -15.08
C ARG A 51 -13.21 -20.55 -14.97
N ASP A 52 -13.59 -21.19 -13.87
CA ASP A 52 -13.20 -22.57 -13.58
C ASP A 52 -13.94 -23.56 -14.51
N GLN A 53 -15.21 -23.27 -14.86
CA GLN A 53 -15.95 -24.02 -15.89
C GLN A 53 -15.24 -23.99 -17.25
N VAL A 54 -14.79 -22.81 -17.68
CA VAL A 54 -14.15 -22.63 -18.99
C VAL A 54 -12.82 -23.39 -19.04
N VAL A 55 -12.03 -23.32 -17.98
CA VAL A 55 -10.70 -23.93 -17.92
C VAL A 55 -10.76 -25.45 -17.86
N LEU A 56 -11.70 -26.01 -17.08
CA LEU A 56 -11.94 -27.46 -17.06
C LEU A 56 -12.46 -27.96 -18.41
N ALA A 57 -13.38 -27.24 -19.05
CA ALA A 57 -13.88 -27.60 -20.37
C ALA A 57 -12.81 -27.49 -21.48
N LEU A 58 -11.88 -26.53 -21.36
CA LEU A 58 -10.74 -26.41 -22.28
C LEU A 58 -9.76 -27.57 -22.13
N LEU A 59 -9.50 -28.03 -20.89
CA LEU A 59 -8.71 -29.23 -20.63
C LEU A 59 -9.37 -30.47 -21.24
N GLU A 60 -10.65 -30.68 -20.96
CA GLU A 60 -11.43 -31.84 -21.44
C GLU A 60 -11.53 -31.88 -22.98
N ALA A 61 -11.69 -30.71 -23.61
CA ALA A 61 -11.74 -30.63 -25.06
C ALA A 61 -10.37 -30.81 -25.75
N ASN A 62 -9.25 -30.69 -25.00
CA ASN A 62 -7.90 -30.65 -25.56
C ASN A 62 -6.85 -31.44 -24.76
N PRO A 63 -7.09 -32.70 -24.36
CA PRO A 63 -6.15 -33.46 -23.53
C PRO A 63 -4.76 -33.59 -24.17
N GLN A 64 -4.68 -33.68 -25.50
CA GLN A 64 -3.43 -33.77 -26.25
C GLN A 64 -2.51 -32.55 -26.10
N ALA A 65 -3.07 -31.39 -25.76
CA ALA A 65 -2.34 -30.13 -25.63
C ALA A 65 -1.58 -29.99 -24.30
N PHE A 66 -1.79 -30.91 -23.36
CA PHE A 66 -1.16 -30.91 -22.04
C PHE A 66 -0.15 -32.05 -21.92
N ASP A 67 0.84 -31.86 -21.06
CA ASP A 67 1.78 -32.92 -20.68
C ASP A 67 1.12 -33.96 -19.76
N ALA A 68 0.28 -33.52 -18.82
CA ALA A 68 -0.56 -34.33 -17.94
C ALA A 68 -2.05 -33.91 -18.13
N PRO A 69 -2.84 -34.65 -18.92
CA PRO A 69 -4.21 -34.25 -19.31
C PRO A 69 -5.26 -34.37 -18.19
N CYS A 70 -4.86 -34.70 -16.96
CA CYS A 70 -5.73 -34.77 -15.80
C CYS A 70 -5.65 -33.52 -14.90
N ASN A 71 -4.80 -32.54 -15.21
CA ASN A 71 -4.63 -31.35 -14.39
C ASN A 71 -4.53 -30.08 -15.23
N VAL A 72 -5.37 -29.10 -14.93
CA VAL A 72 -5.43 -27.79 -15.60
C VAL A 72 -4.15 -26.95 -15.46
N ASN A 73 -3.31 -27.22 -14.45
CA ASN A 73 -2.03 -26.54 -14.24
C ASN A 73 -0.86 -27.22 -14.98
N SER A 74 -1.11 -28.34 -15.65
CA SER A 74 -0.11 -29.01 -16.48
C SER A 74 0.41 -28.05 -17.58
N PRO A 75 1.71 -28.10 -17.92
CA PRO A 75 2.24 -27.31 -19.01
C PRO A 75 1.51 -27.56 -20.33
N LEU A 76 1.24 -26.47 -21.06
CA LEU A 76 0.66 -26.46 -22.40
C LEU A 76 1.75 -26.59 -23.46
N LYS A 77 1.52 -27.47 -24.44
CA LYS A 77 2.44 -27.69 -25.56
C LYS A 77 2.36 -26.52 -26.55
N ILE A 78 3.52 -25.92 -26.79
CA ILE A 78 3.67 -24.78 -27.71
C ILE A 78 3.39 -25.24 -29.15
N GLY A 79 2.71 -24.41 -29.93
CA GLY A 79 2.43 -24.67 -31.35
C GLY A 79 1.12 -25.44 -31.61
N VAL A 80 0.46 -25.96 -30.58
CA VAL A 80 -0.82 -26.67 -30.70
C VAL A 80 -1.97 -25.67 -30.90
N LYS A 81 -2.96 -26.04 -31.72
CA LYS A 81 -4.24 -25.33 -31.79
C LYS A 81 -5.24 -25.99 -30.85
N LEU A 82 -5.87 -25.19 -29.99
CA LEU A 82 -6.89 -25.64 -29.06
C LEU A 82 -8.25 -25.54 -29.73
N ARG A 83 -9.06 -26.59 -29.62
CA ARG A 83 -10.49 -26.54 -29.91
C ARG A 83 -11.18 -25.74 -28.80
N ILE A 84 -12.00 -24.79 -29.19
CA ILE A 84 -12.82 -24.05 -28.23
C ILE A 84 -14.05 -24.91 -27.91
N PRO A 85 -14.28 -25.30 -26.64
CA PRO A 85 -15.47 -26.06 -26.25
C PRO A 85 -16.71 -25.23 -26.53
N THR A 86 -17.85 -25.87 -26.78
CA THR A 86 -19.14 -25.18 -26.91
C THR A 86 -19.67 -24.75 -25.54
N LEU A 87 -20.60 -23.79 -25.51
CA LEU A 87 -21.26 -23.35 -24.26
C LEU A 87 -21.86 -24.52 -23.47
N ALA A 88 -22.53 -25.46 -24.17
CA ALA A 88 -23.10 -26.65 -23.54
C ALA A 88 -22.05 -27.56 -22.88
N GLN A 89 -20.81 -27.59 -23.40
CA GLN A 89 -19.70 -28.32 -22.79
C GLN A 89 -19.09 -27.57 -21.60
N VAL A 90 -19.05 -26.23 -21.66
CA VAL A 90 -18.62 -25.39 -20.53
C VAL A 90 -19.61 -25.49 -19.37
N GLU A 91 -20.91 -25.53 -19.67
CA GLU A 91 -22.00 -25.60 -18.69
C GLU A 91 -22.31 -27.04 -18.24
N ALA A 92 -21.55 -28.04 -18.71
CA ALA A 92 -21.73 -29.44 -18.31
C ALA A 92 -21.51 -29.66 -16.79
N LEU A 93 -20.63 -28.85 -16.18
CA LEU A 93 -20.48 -28.74 -14.73
C LEU A 93 -21.16 -27.47 -14.22
N SER A 94 -21.89 -27.56 -13.11
CA SER A 94 -22.35 -26.35 -12.41
C SER A 94 -21.17 -25.53 -11.88
N ARG A 95 -21.38 -24.23 -11.61
CA ARG A 95 -20.33 -23.34 -11.07
C ARG A 95 -19.68 -23.88 -9.79
N GLU A 96 -20.49 -24.46 -8.91
CA GLU A 96 -20.02 -25.03 -7.64
C GLU A 96 -19.21 -26.32 -7.85
N GLN A 97 -19.67 -27.20 -8.74
CA GLN A 97 -18.93 -28.42 -9.10
C GLN A 97 -17.60 -28.10 -9.78
N ALA A 98 -17.58 -27.11 -10.68
CA ALA A 98 -16.37 -26.66 -11.34
C ALA A 98 -15.35 -26.07 -10.34
N ALA A 99 -15.80 -25.29 -9.36
CA ALA A 99 -14.93 -24.76 -8.32
C ALA A 99 -14.34 -25.88 -7.44
N GLN A 100 -15.16 -26.85 -7.01
CA GLN A 100 -14.70 -27.98 -6.21
C GLN A 100 -13.67 -28.85 -6.94
N GLU A 101 -13.93 -29.13 -8.23
CA GLU A 101 -13.04 -29.91 -9.07
C GLU A 101 -11.73 -29.15 -9.37
N PHE A 102 -11.82 -27.84 -9.60
CA PHE A 102 -10.65 -26.99 -9.77
C PHE A 102 -9.75 -26.98 -8.51
N GLU A 103 -10.34 -26.83 -7.32
CA GLU A 103 -9.60 -26.91 -6.06
C GLU A 103 -8.94 -28.27 -5.84
N ARG A 104 -9.61 -29.37 -6.22
CA ARG A 104 -9.03 -30.72 -6.16
C ARG A 104 -7.76 -30.80 -7.01
N GLN A 105 -7.82 -30.34 -8.26
CA GLN A 105 -6.67 -30.35 -9.16
C GLN A 105 -5.57 -29.39 -8.69
N LEU A 106 -5.91 -28.28 -8.05
CA LEU A 106 -4.91 -27.37 -7.46
C LEU A 106 -4.15 -28.04 -6.31
N ARG A 107 -4.84 -28.74 -5.41
CA ARG A 107 -4.20 -29.51 -4.31
C ARG A 107 -3.26 -30.58 -4.86
N GLU A 108 -3.71 -31.36 -5.85
CA GLU A 108 -2.88 -32.38 -6.49
C GLU A 108 -1.64 -31.79 -7.19
N TRP A 109 -1.78 -30.59 -7.77
CA TRP A 109 -0.66 -29.88 -8.39
C TRP A 109 0.36 -29.40 -7.35
N GLU A 110 -0.11 -28.91 -6.21
CA GLU A 110 0.77 -28.51 -5.10
C GLU A 110 1.52 -29.70 -4.53
N ASP A 111 0.83 -30.83 -4.29
CA ASP A 111 1.43 -32.07 -3.81
C ASP A 111 2.46 -32.62 -4.80
N HIS A 112 2.13 -32.64 -6.10
CA HIS A 112 3.06 -32.99 -7.18
C HIS A 112 4.32 -32.11 -7.15
N ARG A 113 4.15 -30.79 -7.08
CA ARG A 113 5.26 -29.82 -7.08
C ARG A 113 6.16 -29.96 -5.86
N LEU A 114 5.60 -30.33 -4.70
CA LEU A 114 6.33 -30.50 -3.45
C LEU A 114 7.05 -31.85 -3.35
N SER A 115 6.40 -32.92 -3.81
CA SER A 115 6.94 -34.30 -3.75
C SER A 115 7.92 -34.61 -4.89
N GLY A 116 7.73 -34.02 -6.08
CA GLY A 116 8.46 -34.35 -7.29
C GLY A 116 8.04 -35.69 -7.94
N GLU A 117 7.05 -36.38 -7.37
CA GLU A 117 6.46 -37.60 -7.93
C GLU A 117 5.60 -37.28 -9.16
N PRO A 118 5.58 -38.10 -10.23
CA PRO A 118 4.80 -37.80 -11.42
C PRO A 118 3.29 -37.72 -11.14
N LEU A 119 2.60 -36.79 -11.80
CA LEU A 119 1.14 -36.69 -11.74
C LEU A 119 0.49 -37.95 -12.33
N ILE A 120 -0.17 -38.74 -11.49
CA ILE A 120 -0.87 -39.95 -11.90
C ILE A 120 -2.31 -39.59 -12.23
N CYS A 121 -2.67 -39.68 -13.52
CA CYS A 121 -4.04 -39.45 -13.98
C CYS A 121 -4.95 -40.64 -13.63
N LEU A 122 -5.43 -40.68 -12.38
CA LEU A 122 -6.47 -41.61 -11.95
C LEU A 122 -7.83 -41.18 -12.51
N PRO A 123 -8.71 -42.12 -12.87
CA PRO A 123 -10.08 -41.77 -13.27
C PRO A 123 -10.80 -41.12 -12.08
N ALA A 124 -11.40 -39.95 -12.32
CA ALA A 124 -12.17 -39.24 -11.31
C ALA A 124 -13.32 -40.13 -10.80
N PRO A 125 -13.55 -40.23 -9.48
CA PRO A 125 -14.74 -40.88 -8.97
C PRO A 125 -15.98 -40.14 -9.51
N PRO A 126 -17.06 -40.86 -9.87
CA PRO A 126 -18.27 -40.21 -10.37
C PRO A 126 -18.78 -39.21 -9.33
N ILE A 127 -19.08 -38.00 -9.78
CA ILE A 127 -19.65 -36.94 -8.94
C ILE A 127 -21.01 -37.44 -8.43
N ALA A 128 -21.03 -38.01 -7.23
CA ALA A 128 -22.25 -38.40 -6.57
C ALA A 128 -23.05 -37.12 -6.28
N ALA A 129 -24.32 -37.09 -6.71
CA ALA A 129 -25.23 -35.99 -6.42
C ALA A 129 -25.27 -35.75 -4.91
N VAL A 130 -24.80 -34.58 -4.48
CA VAL A 130 -24.85 -34.15 -3.08
C VAL A 130 -26.33 -33.93 -2.72
N ALA A 131 -26.88 -34.85 -1.92
CA ALA A 131 -28.19 -34.66 -1.29
C ALA A 131 -28.10 -33.50 -0.27
N PRO A 132 -29.16 -32.69 -0.12
CA PRO A 132 -29.13 -31.53 0.76
C PRO A 132 -28.96 -31.96 2.22
N ALA A 133 -28.09 -31.26 2.95
CA ALA A 133 -27.79 -31.50 4.35
C ALA A 133 -29.06 -31.54 5.21
N ARG A 134 -29.27 -32.64 5.93
CA ARG A 134 -30.24 -32.72 7.02
C ARG A 134 -29.65 -32.17 8.33
N PRO A 135 -30.46 -31.56 9.22
CA PRO A 135 -29.97 -30.89 10.40
C PRO A 135 -29.51 -31.89 11.47
N ALA A 136 -28.49 -31.46 12.22
CA ALA A 136 -27.82 -32.21 13.27
C ALA A 136 -28.78 -32.81 14.31
N THR A 137 -28.60 -34.10 14.59
CA THR A 137 -29.17 -34.76 15.78
C THR A 137 -28.03 -35.35 16.60
N LEU A 138 -28.11 -35.12 17.91
CA LEU A 138 -27.12 -35.44 18.93
C LEU A 138 -27.06 -36.93 19.30
N ALA A 139 -25.85 -37.37 19.65
CA ALA A 139 -25.44 -38.48 20.53
C ALA A 139 -25.26 -39.90 19.94
N PRO A 140 -24.45 -40.80 20.57
CA PRO A 140 -23.33 -40.62 21.50
C PRO A 140 -22.01 -41.30 21.06
N GLU A 141 -20.96 -40.95 21.77
CA GLU A 141 -19.59 -41.46 21.78
C GLU A 141 -19.49 -43.00 21.76
N ALA A 142 -18.75 -43.54 20.78
CA ALA A 142 -18.34 -44.95 20.75
C ALA A 142 -16.86 -45.07 20.32
N ALA A 143 -16.15 -45.93 21.04
CA ALA A 143 -14.71 -46.10 21.12
C ALA A 143 -13.96 -46.24 19.77
N SER A 144 -12.82 -45.55 19.70
CA SER A 144 -11.80 -45.68 18.66
C SER A 144 -10.90 -46.92 18.90
N PRO A 145 -10.59 -47.76 17.90
CA PRO A 145 -9.50 -48.72 18.00
C PRO A 145 -8.14 -48.06 17.65
N ALA A 146 -7.13 -48.43 18.44
CA ALA A 146 -5.78 -47.90 18.43
C ALA A 146 -5.06 -47.94 17.06
N SER A 147 -4.33 -46.85 16.76
CA SER A 147 -3.36 -46.76 15.66
C SER A 147 -2.10 -47.59 15.94
N PRO A 148 -1.45 -48.19 14.93
CA PRO A 148 -0.16 -48.87 15.12
C PRO A 148 0.99 -47.86 15.20
N VAL A 149 1.97 -48.19 16.05
CA VAL A 149 3.22 -47.47 16.31
C VAL A 149 4.10 -47.39 15.05
N PRO A 150 4.72 -46.24 14.73
CA PRO A 150 5.69 -46.17 13.63
C PRO A 150 7.08 -46.68 14.07
N THR A 151 7.62 -47.61 13.29
CA THR A 151 9.01 -48.08 13.38
C THR A 151 10.01 -47.03 12.90
N ALA A 152 11.19 -47.01 13.52
CA ALA A 152 12.28 -46.05 13.33
C ALA A 152 12.79 -45.93 11.87
N PRO A 153 13.29 -44.76 11.45
CA PRO A 153 13.80 -44.55 10.09
C PRO A 153 15.19 -45.16 9.89
N SER A 154 15.34 -45.88 8.77
CA SER A 154 16.62 -46.36 8.24
C SER A 154 17.47 -45.21 7.70
N ALA A 155 18.80 -45.34 7.83
CA ALA A 155 19.82 -44.35 7.50
C ALA A 155 19.74 -43.77 6.06
N PRO A 156 20.12 -42.50 5.85
CA PRO A 156 20.11 -41.87 4.53
C PRO A 156 21.29 -42.34 3.66
N GLY A 157 20.99 -42.71 2.41
CA GLY A 157 22.00 -42.87 1.35
C GLY A 157 22.58 -41.52 0.91
N PRO A 158 23.65 -41.51 0.09
CA PRO A 158 24.42 -40.30 -0.18
C PRO A 158 23.56 -39.28 -0.95
N GLU A 159 23.20 -38.19 -0.28
CA GLU A 159 22.57 -37.01 -0.86
C GLU A 159 23.44 -36.47 -1.99
N THR A 160 22.91 -36.50 -3.21
CA THR A 160 23.36 -35.60 -4.26
C THR A 160 23.12 -34.18 -3.76
N ALA A 161 24.20 -33.43 -3.57
CA ALA A 161 24.18 -32.05 -3.13
C ALA A 161 23.24 -31.22 -4.01
N ARG A 162 22.00 -31.02 -3.53
CA ARG A 162 21.10 -30.00 -4.07
C ARG A 162 21.78 -28.66 -3.80
N SER A 163 22.10 -27.94 -4.86
CA SER A 163 22.47 -26.54 -4.77
C SER A 163 21.30 -25.79 -4.14
N ASN A 164 21.43 -25.43 -2.86
CA ASN A 164 20.57 -24.45 -2.21
C ASN A 164 20.80 -23.10 -2.90
N VAL A 165 20.16 -22.89 -4.05
CA VAL A 165 19.98 -21.54 -4.58
C VAL A 165 19.03 -20.87 -3.61
N LEU A 166 19.57 -20.01 -2.76
CA LEU A 166 18.79 -19.16 -1.87
C LEU A 166 17.94 -18.24 -2.76
N VAL A 167 16.70 -18.61 -3.04
CA VAL A 167 15.76 -17.73 -3.74
C VAL A 167 15.40 -16.62 -2.75
N ILE A 168 16.02 -15.46 -2.92
CA ILE A 168 15.78 -14.28 -2.09
C ILE A 168 14.33 -13.84 -2.29
N ASP A 169 13.55 -13.78 -1.21
CA ASP A 169 12.19 -13.26 -1.25
C ASP A 169 12.22 -11.72 -1.40
N LEU A 170 11.74 -11.24 -2.55
CA LEU A 170 11.80 -9.84 -2.93
C LEU A 170 10.65 -9.03 -2.32
N ALA A 171 9.52 -9.65 -1.97
CA ALA A 171 8.36 -8.91 -1.46
C ALA A 171 8.63 -8.24 -0.10
N PRO A 172 9.26 -8.90 0.90
CA PRO A 172 9.67 -8.24 2.13
C PRO A 172 10.71 -7.14 1.91
N ILE A 173 11.67 -7.32 1.00
CA ILE A 173 12.69 -6.31 0.68
C ILE A 173 12.03 -5.05 0.14
N TRP A 174 11.14 -5.22 -0.85
CA TRP A 174 10.35 -4.11 -1.39
C TRP A 174 9.44 -3.48 -0.35
N THR A 175 8.87 -4.27 0.55
CA THR A 175 8.07 -3.75 1.66
C THR A 175 8.88 -2.81 2.53
N VAL A 176 10.12 -3.19 2.88
CA VAL A 176 11.01 -2.33 3.68
C VAL A 176 11.38 -1.07 2.92
N ILE A 177 11.70 -1.16 1.63
CA ILE A 177 12.01 0.00 0.78
C ILE A 177 10.81 0.95 0.72
N MET A 178 9.61 0.42 0.51
CA MET A 178 8.39 1.21 0.44
C MET A 178 8.02 1.83 1.78
N ALA A 179 8.09 1.05 2.85
CA ALA A 179 7.85 1.53 4.19
C ALA A 179 8.85 2.64 4.56
N PHE A 180 10.11 2.52 4.16
CA PHE A 180 11.12 3.54 4.31
C PHE A 180 10.80 4.79 3.50
N ALA A 181 10.41 4.67 2.22
CA ALA A 181 10.08 5.81 1.38
C ALA A 181 8.89 6.63 1.93
N VAL A 182 7.81 5.94 2.34
CA VAL A 182 6.65 6.58 2.97
C VAL A 182 7.04 7.24 4.29
N PHE A 183 7.85 6.57 5.11
CA PHE A 183 8.32 7.13 6.38
C PHE A 183 9.20 8.37 6.19
N MET A 184 10.11 8.35 5.23
CA MET A 184 10.95 9.49 4.87
C MET A 184 10.11 10.67 4.40
N TYR A 185 9.11 10.43 3.55
CA TYR A 185 8.16 11.48 3.16
C TYR A 185 7.45 12.10 4.36
N VAL A 186 6.86 11.26 5.23
CA VAL A 186 6.14 11.71 6.43
C VAL A 186 7.05 12.51 7.37
N LEU A 187 8.31 12.10 7.54
CA LEU A 187 9.24 12.84 8.39
C LEU A 187 9.72 14.15 7.78
N LEU A 188 10.20 14.09 6.54
CA LEU A 188 10.87 15.22 5.90
C LEU A 188 9.86 16.30 5.49
N ASP A 189 8.81 15.91 4.79
CA ASP A 189 7.76 16.86 4.40
C ASP A 189 6.86 17.22 5.58
N GLY A 190 6.78 16.36 6.61
CA GLY A 190 5.97 16.59 7.80
C GLY A 190 6.37 17.85 8.59
N PHE A 191 7.67 18.14 8.74
CA PHE A 191 8.07 19.40 9.38
C PHE A 191 7.87 20.62 8.46
N ASP A 192 7.99 20.47 7.13
CA ASP A 192 7.72 21.54 6.17
C ASP A 192 6.25 21.95 6.21
N LEU A 193 5.36 20.96 6.12
CA LEU A 193 3.91 21.13 6.30
C LEU A 193 3.60 21.70 7.68
N GLY A 194 4.29 21.22 8.73
CA GLY A 194 4.19 21.72 10.08
C GLY A 194 4.48 23.21 10.22
N VAL A 195 5.57 23.68 9.61
CA VAL A 195 5.90 25.11 9.57
C VAL A 195 4.83 25.91 8.83
N GLY A 196 4.28 25.36 7.74
CA GLY A 196 3.15 25.96 7.02
C GLY A 196 1.86 26.05 7.84
N ILE A 197 1.55 25.03 8.65
CA ILE A 197 0.41 25.03 9.58
C ILE A 197 0.57 26.09 10.67
N LEU A 198 1.79 26.26 11.19
CA LEU A 198 2.10 27.24 12.24
C LEU A 198 2.27 28.67 11.73
N TYR A 199 2.53 28.83 10.44
CA TYR A 199 2.81 30.10 9.77
C TYR A 199 1.84 31.25 10.12
N PRO A 200 0.50 31.09 10.11
CA PRO A 200 -0.40 32.20 10.44
C PRO A 200 -0.28 32.64 11.91
N LEU A 201 0.16 31.76 12.80
CA LEU A 201 0.28 32.01 14.25
C LEU A 201 1.57 32.75 14.64
N ALA A 202 2.48 32.94 13.68
CA ALA A 202 3.76 33.58 13.91
C ALA A 202 3.60 35.03 14.44
N PRO A 203 4.46 35.50 15.35
CA PRO A 203 4.27 36.79 16.03
C PRO A 203 4.33 38.01 15.11
N SER A 204 5.12 37.94 14.04
CA SER A 204 5.32 39.07 13.11
C SER A 204 5.44 38.62 11.66
N VAL A 205 5.26 39.56 10.72
CA VAL A 205 5.48 39.33 9.29
C VAL A 205 6.95 38.97 9.00
N ARG A 206 7.88 39.50 9.79
CA ARG A 206 9.31 39.18 9.73
C ARG A 206 9.54 37.71 10.10
N ASP A 207 8.95 37.25 11.20
CA ASP A 207 9.05 35.87 11.65
C ASP A 207 8.47 34.89 10.63
N ARG A 208 7.33 35.25 10.02
CA ARG A 208 6.73 34.48 8.92
C ARG A 208 7.70 34.28 7.75
N THR A 209 8.42 35.32 7.36
CA THR A 209 9.44 35.19 6.31
C THR A 209 10.60 34.32 6.79
N LEU A 210 11.09 34.52 8.01
CA LEU A 210 12.20 33.72 8.57
C LEU A 210 11.85 32.23 8.63
N MET A 211 10.63 31.89 9.07
CA MET A 211 10.10 30.52 9.08
C MET A 211 10.20 29.87 7.69
N MET A 212 9.75 30.55 6.64
CA MET A 212 9.85 30.02 5.27
C MET A 212 11.29 29.89 4.80
N THR A 213 12.16 30.86 5.11
CA THR A 213 13.58 30.78 4.76
C THR A 213 14.27 29.54 5.36
N THR A 214 13.79 29.01 6.49
CA THR A 214 14.33 27.75 7.06
C THR A 214 14.10 26.52 6.19
N LEU A 215 13.12 26.54 5.27
CA LEU A 215 12.74 25.38 4.43
C LEU A 215 13.25 25.50 2.99
N ALA A 216 13.58 26.72 2.54
CA ALA A 216 13.91 27.02 1.15
C ALA A 216 14.92 26.06 0.48
N PRO A 217 16.00 25.60 1.14
CA PRO A 217 16.96 24.73 0.48
C PRO A 217 16.55 23.25 0.37
N ILE A 218 15.50 22.81 1.04
CA ILE A 218 15.21 21.38 1.24
C ILE A 218 13.79 20.94 0.87
N TRP A 219 12.82 21.85 0.82
CA TRP A 219 11.40 21.49 0.68
C TRP A 219 11.08 20.71 -0.60
N ASP A 220 11.66 21.11 -1.74
CA ASP A 220 11.43 20.44 -3.04
C ASP A 220 12.01 19.01 -3.05
N GLY A 221 13.18 18.82 -2.44
CA GLY A 221 13.79 17.50 -2.29
C GLY A 221 12.96 16.56 -1.41
N ASN A 222 12.26 17.08 -0.41
CA ASN A 222 11.43 16.29 0.50
C ASN A 222 10.22 15.66 -0.23
N GLU A 223 9.65 16.33 -1.24
CA GLU A 223 8.51 15.80 -2.02
C GLU A 223 8.89 14.59 -2.89
N THR A 224 10.18 14.41 -3.22
CA THR A 224 10.65 13.28 -4.06
C THR A 224 10.33 11.92 -3.43
N TRP A 225 10.28 11.83 -2.09
CA TRP A 225 9.95 10.61 -1.38
C TRP A 225 8.51 10.16 -1.60
N LEU A 226 7.58 11.09 -1.79
CA LEU A 226 6.19 10.79 -2.14
C LEU A 226 6.09 10.13 -3.52
N VAL A 227 6.85 10.65 -4.48
CA VAL A 227 6.91 10.11 -5.85
C VAL A 227 7.46 8.68 -5.83
N MET A 228 8.54 8.45 -5.08
CA MET A 228 9.06 7.10 -4.86
C MET A 228 8.02 6.19 -4.20
N GLY A 229 7.27 6.71 -3.22
CA GLY A 229 6.13 6.05 -2.58
C GLY A 229 5.09 5.54 -3.59
N GLY A 230 4.57 6.43 -4.43
CA GLY A 230 3.51 6.10 -5.40
C GLY A 230 3.99 5.21 -6.54
N VAL A 231 5.11 5.56 -7.18
CA VAL A 231 5.68 4.80 -8.30
C VAL A 231 6.20 3.44 -7.83
N GLY A 232 6.86 3.39 -6.67
CA GLY A 232 7.34 2.15 -6.08
C GLY A 232 6.20 1.20 -5.71
N LEU A 233 5.07 1.72 -5.21
CA LEU A 233 3.89 0.90 -4.95
C LEU A 233 3.34 0.28 -6.23
N LEU A 234 3.19 1.05 -7.31
CA LEU A 234 2.76 0.52 -8.61
C LEU A 234 3.72 -0.56 -9.12
N ALA A 235 5.01 -0.32 -8.99
CA ALA A 235 6.03 -1.15 -9.59
C ALA A 235 6.25 -2.46 -8.80
N ALA A 236 6.22 -2.41 -7.47
CA ALA A 236 6.43 -3.56 -6.61
C ALA A 236 5.15 -4.32 -6.24
N PHE A 237 4.02 -3.61 -6.09
CA PHE A 237 2.74 -4.14 -5.62
C PHE A 237 1.54 -3.64 -6.46
N PRO A 238 1.46 -4.01 -7.76
CA PRO A 238 0.48 -3.45 -8.70
C PRO A 238 -0.98 -3.70 -8.29
N ILE A 239 -1.29 -4.83 -7.66
CA ILE A 239 -2.65 -5.13 -7.17
C ILE A 239 -3.02 -4.17 -6.04
N ALA A 240 -2.09 -3.89 -5.12
CA ALA A 240 -2.31 -2.93 -4.06
C ALA A 240 -2.54 -1.53 -4.64
N PHE A 241 -1.73 -1.12 -5.62
CA PHE A 241 -1.93 0.14 -6.32
C PHE A 241 -3.32 0.24 -6.97
N ALA A 242 -3.77 -0.80 -7.68
CA ALA A 242 -5.07 -0.82 -8.35
C ALA A 242 -6.26 -0.73 -7.39
N ILE A 243 -6.09 -1.10 -6.12
CA ILE A 243 -7.13 -1.00 -5.08
C ILE A 243 -7.04 0.34 -4.35
N LEU A 244 -5.84 0.74 -3.93
CA LEU A 244 -5.64 1.90 -3.08
C LEU A 244 -5.87 3.22 -3.84
N MET A 245 -5.47 3.30 -5.11
CA MET A 245 -5.65 4.52 -5.92
C MET A 245 -7.12 4.96 -6.06
N PRO A 246 -8.07 4.10 -6.47
CA PRO A 246 -9.47 4.50 -6.54
C PRO A 246 -10.08 4.71 -5.14
N ALA A 247 -9.68 3.91 -4.14
CA ALA A 247 -10.19 4.05 -2.77
C ALA A 247 -9.80 5.40 -2.13
N LEU A 248 -8.59 5.89 -2.44
CA LEU A 248 -8.01 7.10 -1.86
C LEU A 248 -8.03 8.28 -2.83
N TYR A 249 -8.80 8.21 -3.91
CA TYR A 249 -8.77 9.19 -5.00
C TYR A 249 -8.97 10.63 -4.51
N PHE A 250 -10.04 10.90 -3.75
CA PHE A 250 -10.32 12.26 -3.26
C PHE A 250 -9.31 12.75 -2.21
N PRO A 251 -8.95 11.96 -1.18
CA PRO A 251 -7.87 12.35 -0.28
C PRO A 251 -6.54 12.63 -1.00
N MET A 252 -6.13 11.77 -1.94
CA MET A 252 -4.90 12.00 -2.72
C MET A 252 -5.00 13.24 -3.60
N LEU A 253 -6.13 13.49 -4.25
CA LEU A 253 -6.36 14.69 -5.04
C LEU A 253 -6.26 15.95 -4.18
N LEU A 254 -6.89 15.95 -3.01
CA LEU A 254 -6.82 17.07 -2.06
C LEU A 254 -5.37 17.30 -1.59
N MET A 255 -4.64 16.22 -1.32
CA MET A 255 -3.23 16.27 -0.94
C MET A 255 -2.38 16.90 -2.05
N LEU A 256 -2.49 16.40 -3.29
CA LEU A 256 -1.74 16.92 -4.44
C LEU A 256 -2.06 18.38 -4.72
N LEU A 257 -3.34 18.77 -4.66
CA LEU A 257 -3.74 20.16 -4.83
C LEU A 257 -3.16 21.05 -3.72
N GLY A 258 -3.15 20.57 -2.47
CA GLY A 258 -2.53 21.24 -1.34
C GLY A 258 -1.02 21.44 -1.52
N LEU A 259 -0.31 20.41 -1.98
CA LEU A 259 1.13 20.48 -2.29
C LEU A 259 1.42 21.45 -3.44
N ILE A 260 0.62 21.44 -4.51
CA ILE A 260 0.76 22.40 -5.62
C ILE A 260 0.62 23.84 -5.10
N PHE A 261 -0.45 24.14 -4.36
CA PHE A 261 -0.64 25.48 -3.81
C PHE A 261 0.47 25.88 -2.84
N ARG A 262 0.98 24.95 -2.04
CA ARG A 262 2.11 25.18 -1.13
C ARG A 262 3.38 25.55 -1.92
N GLY A 263 3.77 24.75 -2.90
CA GLY A 263 4.99 24.98 -3.69
C GLY A 263 4.95 26.29 -4.47
N VAL A 264 3.82 26.58 -5.13
CA VAL A 264 3.61 27.86 -5.82
C VAL A 264 3.64 29.02 -4.82
N ALA A 265 2.94 28.91 -3.69
CA ALA A 265 2.94 29.96 -2.68
C ALA A 265 4.35 30.23 -2.12
N PHE A 266 5.17 29.19 -1.97
CA PHE A 266 6.54 29.32 -1.46
C PHE A 266 7.39 30.22 -2.38
N GLU A 267 7.41 29.92 -3.67
CA GLU A 267 8.15 30.67 -4.69
C GLU A 267 7.65 32.11 -4.90
N PHE A 268 6.33 32.28 -5.01
CA PHE A 268 5.74 33.57 -5.35
C PHE A 268 5.71 34.52 -4.16
N ARG A 269 5.51 34.04 -2.94
CA ARG A 269 5.40 34.91 -1.76
C ARG A 269 6.69 35.69 -1.48
N LEU A 270 7.86 35.09 -1.72
CA LEU A 270 9.14 35.77 -1.51
C LEU A 270 9.36 36.93 -2.50
N LYS A 271 8.74 36.86 -3.68
CA LYS A 271 8.84 37.84 -4.77
C LYS A 271 7.66 38.84 -4.80
N ALA A 272 6.55 38.51 -4.13
CA ALA A 272 5.31 39.25 -4.22
C ALA A 272 5.31 40.57 -3.41
N THR A 273 5.15 41.69 -4.12
CA THR A 273 4.82 43.01 -3.54
C THR A 273 3.31 43.21 -3.39
N ARG A 274 2.52 42.69 -4.33
CA ARG A 274 1.05 42.68 -4.34
C ARG A 274 0.56 41.23 -4.14
N TRP A 275 -0.63 41.02 -3.58
CA TRP A 275 -1.21 39.68 -3.30
C TRP A 275 -0.46 38.81 -2.29
N ARG A 276 0.47 39.38 -1.52
CA ARG A 276 1.26 38.65 -0.50
C ARG A 276 0.39 37.94 0.55
N THR A 277 -0.77 38.49 0.89
CA THR A 277 -1.74 37.87 1.80
C THR A 277 -2.39 36.64 1.20
N VAL A 278 -2.68 36.66 -0.11
CA VAL A 278 -3.25 35.50 -0.84
C VAL A 278 -2.23 34.37 -0.87
N TRP A 279 -0.96 34.65 -1.22
CA TRP A 279 0.09 33.64 -1.17
C TRP A 279 0.37 33.13 0.26
N SER A 280 0.26 34.00 1.26
CA SER A 280 0.35 33.59 2.67
C SER A 280 -0.79 32.64 3.08
N ALA A 281 -2.01 32.91 2.60
CA ALA A 281 -3.16 32.03 2.84
C ALA A 281 -3.05 30.72 2.07
N ALA A 282 -2.54 30.76 0.83
CA ALA A 282 -2.30 29.57 0.01
C ALA A 282 -1.21 28.67 0.61
N PHE A 283 -0.15 29.25 1.18
CA PHE A 283 0.89 28.49 1.89
C PHE A 283 0.31 27.75 3.10
N PHE A 284 -0.43 28.46 3.97
CA PHE A 284 -1.10 27.84 5.12
C PHE A 284 -2.15 26.81 4.70
N GLY A 285 -3.05 27.18 3.79
CA GLY A 285 -4.15 26.34 3.34
C GLY A 285 -3.67 25.09 2.60
N GLY A 286 -2.64 25.22 1.76
CA GLY A 286 -2.02 24.10 1.06
C GLY A 286 -1.36 23.11 2.03
N SER A 287 -0.58 23.63 3.00
CA SER A 287 0.04 22.80 4.04
C SER A 287 -0.99 22.10 4.93
N LEU A 288 -2.05 22.80 5.33
CA LEU A 288 -3.13 22.22 6.14
C LEU A 288 -3.91 21.16 5.36
N ALA A 289 -4.26 21.43 4.10
CA ALA A 289 -5.00 20.49 3.25
C ALA A 289 -4.20 19.21 3.00
N ALA A 290 -2.90 19.33 2.68
CA ALA A 290 -2.02 18.18 2.50
C ALA A 290 -1.91 17.33 3.77
N ALA A 291 -1.67 17.97 4.92
CA ALA A 291 -1.57 17.26 6.20
C ALA A 291 -2.88 16.58 6.62
N LEU A 292 -4.03 17.25 6.46
CA LEU A 292 -5.35 16.66 6.73
C LEU A 292 -5.60 15.45 5.82
N ALA A 293 -5.32 15.60 4.52
CA ALA A 293 -5.47 14.54 3.55
C ALA A 293 -4.57 13.33 3.86
N GLN A 294 -3.32 13.54 4.27
CA GLN A 294 -2.43 12.46 4.70
C GLN A 294 -2.97 11.72 5.92
N GLY A 295 -3.52 12.45 6.91
CA GLY A 295 -4.16 11.81 8.05
C GLY A 295 -5.42 11.03 7.68
N ILE A 296 -6.23 11.52 6.73
CA ILE A 296 -7.39 10.81 6.19
C ILE A 296 -6.95 9.55 5.41
N ILE A 297 -5.87 9.63 4.62
CA ILE A 297 -5.29 8.48 3.93
C ILE A 297 -4.86 7.42 4.94
N LEU A 298 -4.12 7.83 5.98
CA LEU A 298 -3.66 6.93 7.03
C LEU A 298 -4.83 6.30 7.79
N GLY A 299 -5.84 7.10 8.15
CA GLY A 299 -7.05 6.61 8.83
C GLY A 299 -7.83 5.62 7.98
N SER A 300 -7.96 5.91 6.68
CA SER A 300 -8.60 4.99 5.72
C SER A 300 -7.83 3.67 5.62
N TYR A 301 -6.50 3.76 5.60
CA TYR A 301 -5.63 2.58 5.59
C TYR A 301 -5.82 1.73 6.85
N VAL A 302 -5.80 2.33 8.04
CA VAL A 302 -6.07 1.62 9.30
C VAL A 302 -7.50 1.07 9.34
N ASN A 303 -8.49 1.82 8.83
CA ASN A 303 -9.88 1.38 8.81
C ASN A 303 -10.09 0.15 7.89
N GLY A 304 -9.30 0.06 6.82
CA GLY A 304 -9.41 -0.98 5.80
C GLY A 304 -10.30 -0.57 4.62
N PHE A 305 -10.25 -1.37 3.57
CA PHE A 305 -10.93 -1.12 2.30
C PHE A 305 -11.86 -2.26 1.92
N GLN A 306 -12.96 -1.95 1.24
CA GLN A 306 -13.84 -2.96 0.65
C GLN A 306 -13.20 -3.50 -0.63
N VAL A 307 -13.02 -4.82 -0.67
CA VAL A 307 -12.35 -5.52 -1.77
C VAL A 307 -13.17 -6.76 -2.13
N GLU A 308 -13.50 -6.88 -3.40
CA GLU A 308 -14.17 -8.06 -3.97
C GLU A 308 -13.35 -8.55 -5.17
N SER A 309 -13.07 -9.86 -5.21
CA SER A 309 -12.33 -10.50 -6.31
C SER A 309 -11.02 -9.79 -6.68
N GLY A 310 -10.29 -9.29 -5.69
CA GLY A 310 -9.01 -8.59 -5.87
C GLY A 310 -9.14 -7.17 -6.45
N ARG A 311 -10.32 -6.57 -6.42
CA ARG A 311 -10.60 -5.21 -6.91
C ARG A 311 -11.25 -4.37 -5.83
N PHE A 312 -11.06 -3.06 -5.89
CA PHE A 312 -11.78 -2.14 -5.01
C PHE A 312 -13.28 -2.20 -5.30
N ALA A 313 -14.07 -2.41 -4.24
CA ALA A 313 -15.53 -2.53 -4.29
C ALA A 313 -16.25 -1.52 -3.37
N GLY A 314 -15.50 -0.60 -2.77
CA GLY A 314 -16.04 0.45 -1.92
C GLY A 314 -16.56 1.65 -2.71
N THR A 315 -16.91 2.71 -1.99
CA THR A 315 -17.37 3.96 -2.58
C THR A 315 -16.28 5.04 -2.50
N SER A 316 -16.32 6.02 -3.40
CA SER A 316 -15.39 7.16 -3.33
C SER A 316 -15.57 8.04 -2.08
N TRP A 317 -16.57 7.78 -1.25
CA TRP A 317 -16.90 8.54 -0.05
C TRP A 317 -16.59 7.79 1.26
N ASP A 318 -16.02 6.58 1.19
CA ASP A 318 -15.72 5.76 2.37
C ASP A 318 -14.77 6.46 3.36
N TRP A 319 -13.99 7.42 2.89
CA TRP A 319 -13.11 8.27 3.71
C TRP A 319 -13.85 9.23 4.66
N LEU A 320 -15.18 9.43 4.49
CA LEU A 320 -16.01 10.25 5.38
C LEU A 320 -16.38 9.55 6.71
N HIS A 321 -15.82 8.38 6.97
CA HIS A 321 -16.04 7.69 8.23
C HIS A 321 -15.54 8.51 9.44
N PRO A 322 -16.27 8.59 10.58
CA PRO A 322 -15.91 9.44 11.71
C PRO A 322 -14.49 9.22 12.24
N PHE A 323 -14.06 7.96 12.36
CA PHE A 323 -12.69 7.63 12.78
C PHE A 323 -11.64 8.20 11.80
N ILE A 324 -11.88 8.05 10.49
CA ILE A 324 -10.97 8.54 9.44
C ILE A 324 -10.87 10.06 9.47
N LEU A 325 -11.98 10.75 9.72
CA LEU A 325 -11.98 12.21 9.81
C LEU A 325 -11.19 12.72 11.04
N VAL A 326 -11.15 11.95 12.13
CA VAL A 326 -10.38 12.29 13.34
C VAL A 326 -8.88 12.11 13.15
N THR A 327 -8.43 11.18 12.30
CA THR A 327 -6.99 10.97 12.06
C THR A 327 -6.35 12.13 11.28
N GLY A 328 -7.12 12.86 10.46
CA GLY A 328 -6.69 14.09 9.78
C GLY A 328 -6.10 15.12 10.75
N PRO A 329 -6.89 15.67 11.70
CA PRO A 329 -6.41 16.57 12.74
C PRO A 329 -5.27 16.00 13.60
N GLY A 330 -5.23 14.67 13.80
CA GLY A 330 -4.13 14.00 14.50
C GLY A 330 -2.79 14.15 13.78
N VAL A 331 -2.76 13.94 12.47
CA VAL A 331 -1.56 14.17 11.65
C VAL A 331 -1.21 15.66 11.58
N VAL A 332 -2.20 16.56 11.49
CA VAL A 332 -1.96 18.01 11.57
C VAL A 332 -1.26 18.40 12.87
N ALA A 333 -1.71 17.87 14.02
CA ALA A 333 -1.08 18.11 15.31
C ALA A 333 0.35 17.57 15.35
N GLY A 334 0.55 16.35 14.84
CA GLY A 334 1.87 15.73 14.71
C GLY A 334 2.84 16.55 13.86
N TYR A 335 2.41 17.00 12.69
CA TYR A 335 3.24 17.82 11.81
C TYR A 335 3.49 19.20 12.41
N ALA A 336 2.51 19.82 13.07
CA ALA A 336 2.75 21.03 13.84
C ALA A 336 3.82 20.83 14.92
N LEU A 337 3.90 19.65 15.55
CA LEU A 337 4.98 19.32 16.48
C LEU A 337 6.33 19.27 15.76
N LEU A 338 6.45 18.52 14.65
CA LEU A 338 7.69 18.43 13.86
C LEU A 338 8.14 19.81 13.34
N GLY A 339 7.22 20.62 12.82
CA GLY A 339 7.48 21.98 12.36
C GLY A 339 7.91 22.90 13.50
N ALA A 340 7.27 22.83 14.66
CA ALA A 340 7.67 23.64 15.81
C ALA A 340 9.06 23.26 16.33
N THR A 341 9.39 21.97 16.44
CA THR A 341 10.71 21.50 16.89
C THR A 341 11.80 21.78 15.85
N TRP A 342 11.47 21.74 14.55
CA TRP A 342 12.34 22.24 13.48
C TRP A 342 12.67 23.73 13.64
N LEU A 343 11.67 24.57 13.92
CA LEU A 343 11.90 25.99 14.17
C LEU A 343 12.75 26.22 15.43
N VAL A 344 12.58 25.42 16.48
CA VAL A 344 13.47 25.46 17.66
C VAL A 344 14.93 25.19 17.26
N LEU A 345 15.15 24.24 16.36
CA LEU A 345 16.47 23.91 15.84
C LEU A 345 17.06 25.03 14.95
N LYS A 346 16.26 25.62 14.06
CA LYS A 346 16.73 26.53 13.00
C LYS A 346 16.70 28.02 13.32
N THR A 347 16.01 28.43 14.38
CA THR A 347 15.82 29.86 14.71
C THR A 347 16.45 30.24 16.05
N GLU A 348 16.52 31.54 16.34
CA GLU A 348 17.05 32.10 17.58
C GLU A 348 16.11 33.18 18.16
N GLY A 349 16.41 33.62 19.38
CA GLY A 349 15.71 34.73 20.04
C GLY A 349 14.22 34.49 20.26
N ASP A 350 13.42 35.52 20.01
CA ASP A 350 11.98 35.54 20.30
C ASP A 350 11.20 34.50 19.48
N LEU A 351 11.58 34.31 18.21
CA LEU A 351 10.96 33.30 17.35
C LEU A 351 11.21 31.89 17.89
N GLN A 352 12.43 31.61 18.34
CA GLN A 352 12.76 30.32 18.96
C GLN A 352 11.98 30.09 20.26
N ALA A 353 11.85 31.12 21.09
CA ALA A 353 11.06 31.05 22.32
C ALA A 353 9.57 30.82 22.04
N TRP A 354 9.03 31.46 21.00
CA TRP A 354 7.67 31.21 20.52
C TRP A 354 7.52 29.79 19.99
N ALA A 355 8.47 29.30 19.19
CA ALA A 355 8.45 27.95 18.63
C ALA A 355 8.42 26.89 19.73
N ARG A 356 9.18 27.07 20.82
CA ARG A 356 9.12 26.16 21.99
C ARG A 356 7.72 26.12 22.63
N ARG A 357 7.02 27.26 22.72
CA ARG A 357 5.66 27.30 23.26
C ARG A 357 4.67 26.56 22.35
N GLN A 358 4.79 26.74 21.03
CA GLN A 358 3.96 25.99 20.08
C GLN A 358 4.30 24.51 20.08
N ALA A 359 5.57 24.14 20.17
CA ALA A 359 6.01 22.74 20.25
C ALA A 359 5.36 22.02 21.43
N ARG A 360 5.27 22.64 22.61
CA ARG A 360 4.59 22.02 23.77
C ARG A 360 3.08 21.85 23.57
N ARG A 361 2.42 22.83 22.93
CA ARG A 361 0.98 22.73 22.62
C ARG A 361 0.71 21.64 21.59
N ALA A 362 1.53 21.59 20.54
CA ALA A 362 1.47 20.55 19.52
C ALA A 362 1.80 19.18 20.12
N LEU A 363 2.80 19.08 21.02
CA LEU A 363 3.11 17.85 21.74
C LEU A 363 1.89 17.33 22.52
N ALA A 364 1.24 18.20 23.30
CA ALA A 364 0.04 17.82 24.05
C ALA A 364 -1.11 17.36 23.11
N ALA A 365 -1.34 18.08 22.01
CA ALA A 365 -2.35 17.71 21.02
C ALA A 365 -2.04 16.37 20.34
N THR A 366 -0.79 16.16 19.91
CA THR A 366 -0.33 14.89 19.32
C THR A 366 -0.48 13.74 20.30
N GLY A 367 -0.14 13.95 21.58
CA GLY A 367 -0.33 12.94 22.64
C GLY A 367 -1.80 12.56 22.81
N LEU A 368 -2.71 13.54 22.80
CA LEU A 368 -4.15 13.31 22.87
C LEU A 368 -4.64 12.43 21.70
N PHE A 369 -4.24 12.74 20.46
CA PHE A 369 -4.63 11.95 19.29
C PHE A 369 -4.01 10.55 19.29
N ILE A 370 -2.74 10.40 19.67
CA ILE A 370 -2.09 9.09 19.80
C ILE A 370 -2.82 8.23 20.82
N VAL A 371 -3.14 8.76 22.00
CA VAL A 371 -3.92 8.04 23.01
C VAL A 371 -5.29 7.69 22.46
N GLY A 372 -6.00 8.63 21.83
CA GLY A 372 -7.32 8.41 21.25
C GLY A 372 -7.33 7.29 20.21
N VAL A 373 -6.40 7.32 19.24
CA VAL A 373 -6.29 6.29 18.20
C VAL A 373 -5.85 4.96 18.80
N SER A 374 -4.87 4.95 19.72
CA SER A 374 -4.37 3.72 20.34
C SER A 374 -5.42 3.03 21.21
N LEU A 375 -6.30 3.81 21.84
CA LEU A 375 -7.44 3.27 22.58
C LEU A 375 -8.59 2.88 21.66
N TYR A 376 -8.82 3.55 20.54
CA TYR A 376 -9.92 3.22 19.64
C TYR A 376 -9.64 1.97 18.77
N SER A 377 -8.46 1.91 18.16
CA SER A 377 -8.14 0.95 17.08
C SER A 377 -8.29 -0.51 17.49
N PRO A 378 -7.85 -0.97 18.68
CA PRO A 378 -8.03 -2.35 19.09
C PRO A 378 -9.51 -2.73 19.22
N PHE A 379 -10.35 -1.86 19.77
CA PHE A 379 -11.77 -2.18 19.96
C PHE A 379 -12.60 -2.01 18.68
N ALA A 380 -12.12 -1.22 17.72
CA ALA A 380 -12.74 -1.09 16.42
C ALA A 380 -12.37 -2.24 15.46
N HIS A 381 -11.19 -2.84 15.62
CA HIS A 381 -10.66 -3.85 14.71
C HIS A 381 -10.19 -5.09 15.49
N PRO A 382 -10.96 -6.21 15.46
CA PRO A 382 -10.62 -7.43 16.21
C PRO A 382 -9.20 -7.95 15.95
N ARG A 383 -8.71 -7.85 14.72
CA ARG A 383 -7.34 -8.24 14.39
C ARG A 383 -6.28 -7.41 15.12
N ILE A 384 -6.50 -6.09 15.24
CA ILE A 384 -5.58 -5.23 15.99
C ILE A 384 -5.63 -5.64 17.45
N TYR A 385 -6.81 -5.90 18.00
CA TYR A 385 -6.95 -6.42 19.35
C TYR A 385 -6.15 -7.71 19.56
N GLU A 386 -6.34 -8.71 18.69
CA GLU A 386 -5.62 -9.99 18.76
C GLU A 386 -4.11 -9.80 18.68
N ARG A 387 -3.64 -8.93 17.78
CA ARG A 387 -2.22 -8.67 17.59
C ARG A 387 -1.55 -8.06 18.83
N TRP A 388 -2.27 -7.19 19.53
CA TRP A 388 -1.73 -6.43 20.66
C TRP A 388 -1.99 -7.08 22.03
N PHE A 389 -3.14 -7.73 22.20
CA PHE A 389 -3.64 -8.15 23.51
C PHE A 389 -3.94 -9.65 23.63
N ALA A 390 -3.98 -10.42 22.54
CA ALA A 390 -4.11 -11.87 22.68
C ALA A 390 -2.88 -12.45 23.37
N GLU A 391 -3.13 -13.42 24.25
CA GLU A 391 -2.11 -14.17 24.98
C GLU A 391 -1.13 -13.25 25.74
N GLN A 392 0.17 -13.35 25.42
CA GLN A 392 1.25 -12.59 26.03
C GLN A 392 1.89 -11.58 25.07
N HIS A 393 1.29 -11.30 23.91
CA HIS A 393 1.85 -10.35 22.93
C HIS A 393 2.07 -8.95 23.52
N TRP A 394 1.21 -8.52 24.44
CA TRP A 394 1.33 -7.23 25.10
C TRP A 394 2.65 -7.07 25.86
N LEU A 395 3.25 -8.14 26.40
CA LEU A 395 4.56 -8.08 27.08
C LEU A 395 5.68 -7.74 26.10
N TRP A 396 5.64 -8.34 24.91
CA TRP A 396 6.64 -8.13 23.86
C TRP A 396 6.46 -6.79 23.14
N LEU A 397 5.22 -6.29 23.08
CA LEU A 397 4.88 -5.04 22.40
C LEU A 397 4.87 -3.83 23.34
N ALA A 398 4.76 -4.01 24.66
CA ALA A 398 4.82 -2.94 25.67
C ALA A 398 6.02 -1.99 25.56
N PRO A 399 7.24 -2.42 25.13
CA PRO A 399 8.34 -1.49 24.91
C PRO A 399 8.02 -0.34 23.95
N LEU A 400 7.13 -0.54 22.96
CA LEU A 400 6.79 0.47 21.97
C LEU A 400 5.99 1.66 22.56
N PRO A 401 4.84 1.46 23.24
CA PRO A 401 4.15 2.56 23.92
C PRO A 401 4.97 3.14 25.08
N LEU A 402 5.74 2.32 25.81
CA LEU A 402 6.61 2.82 26.89
C LEU A 402 7.72 3.74 26.35
N ALA A 403 8.41 3.34 25.28
CA ALA A 403 9.40 4.19 24.62
C ALA A 403 8.76 5.48 24.08
N THR A 404 7.53 5.39 23.57
CA THR A 404 6.78 6.56 23.11
C THR A 404 6.54 7.54 24.27
N LEU A 405 6.06 7.05 25.43
CA LEU A 405 5.87 7.87 26.64
C LEU A 405 7.19 8.49 27.13
N VAL A 406 8.29 7.74 27.10
CA VAL A 406 9.62 8.26 27.44
C VAL A 406 10.01 9.39 26.49
N LEU A 407 9.81 9.24 25.17
CA LEU A 407 10.11 10.30 24.20
C LEU A 407 9.21 11.53 24.39
N PHE A 408 7.93 11.36 24.73
CA PHE A 408 7.06 12.47 25.13
C PHE A 408 7.64 13.23 26.33
N TRP A 409 8.04 12.51 27.37
CA TRP A 409 8.63 13.10 28.58
C TRP A 409 9.96 13.82 28.28
N VAL A 410 10.86 13.17 27.54
CA VAL A 410 12.15 13.75 27.12
C VAL A 410 11.92 15.01 26.28
N THR A 411 10.96 14.98 25.35
CA THR A 411 10.64 16.13 24.49
C THR A 411 10.11 17.31 25.32
N ASP A 412 9.13 17.09 26.21
CA ASP A 412 8.60 18.15 27.07
C ASP A 412 9.68 18.71 28.02
N ALA A 413 10.49 17.84 28.62
CA ALA A 413 11.60 18.25 29.49
C ALA A 413 12.64 19.08 28.74
N ALA A 414 13.03 18.68 27.52
CA ALA A 414 13.97 19.41 26.68
C ALA A 414 13.41 20.78 26.28
N LEU A 415 12.12 20.86 25.92
CA LEU A 415 11.43 22.11 25.56
C LEU A 415 11.32 23.07 26.75
N ARG A 416 11.09 22.57 27.97
CA ARG A 416 11.02 23.41 29.19
C ARG A 416 12.38 23.92 29.63
N ARG A 417 13.41 23.07 29.61
CA ARG A 417 14.74 23.43 30.09
C ARG A 417 15.46 24.39 29.13
N GLY A 418 15.11 24.38 27.84
CA GLY A 418 15.69 25.27 26.84
C GLY A 418 17.17 25.03 26.50
N ARG A 419 17.82 24.04 27.14
CA ARG A 419 19.26 23.74 26.99
C ARG A 419 19.61 23.04 25.68
N SER A 420 18.71 22.23 25.13
CA SER A 420 18.94 21.45 23.91
C SER A 420 18.06 21.95 22.77
N GLN A 421 18.68 22.27 21.63
CA GLN A 421 17.99 22.68 20.41
C GLN A 421 17.72 21.50 19.47
N VAL A 422 18.64 20.53 19.44
CA VAL A 422 18.55 19.34 18.59
C VAL A 422 17.66 18.27 19.21
N GLY A 423 17.74 18.12 20.54
CA GLY A 423 17.04 17.07 21.29
C GLY A 423 15.53 17.01 21.04
N PRO A 424 14.78 18.14 21.11
CA PRO A 424 13.35 18.13 20.84
C PRO A 424 12.99 17.64 19.43
N PHE A 425 13.76 18.03 18.42
CA PHE A 425 13.50 17.63 17.02
C PHE A 425 13.72 16.13 16.82
N ILE A 426 14.86 15.61 17.26
CA ILE A 426 15.17 14.17 17.16
C ILE A 426 14.17 13.33 17.97
N ALA A 427 13.82 13.77 19.18
CA ALA A 427 12.83 13.06 20.00
C ALA A 427 11.43 13.07 19.35
N SER A 428 11.02 14.18 18.72
CA SER A 428 9.75 14.22 17.97
C SER A 428 9.75 13.30 16.74
N MET A 429 10.86 13.20 16.00
CA MET A 429 11.01 12.22 14.92
C MET A 429 10.94 10.79 15.46
N GLY A 430 11.50 10.53 16.64
CA GLY A 430 11.41 9.23 17.32
C GLY A 430 9.97 8.87 17.71
N ILE A 431 9.16 9.83 18.19
CA ILE A 431 7.73 9.60 18.45
C ILE A 431 7.02 9.15 17.17
N PHE A 432 7.28 9.83 16.06
CA PHE A 432 6.75 9.46 14.74
C PHE A 432 7.21 8.07 14.29
N ALA A 433 8.49 7.75 14.47
CA ALA A 433 9.06 6.44 14.16
C ALA A 433 8.35 5.32 14.94
N LEU A 434 8.10 5.52 16.24
CA LEU A 434 7.42 4.54 17.08
C LEU A 434 5.94 4.40 16.69
N CYS A 435 5.25 5.49 16.38
CA CYS A 435 3.87 5.42 15.88
C CYS A 435 3.79 4.66 14.55
N TYR A 436 4.73 4.92 13.65
CA TYR A 436 4.84 4.23 12.37
C TYR A 436 5.16 2.73 12.55
N ALA A 437 6.05 2.39 13.48
CA ALA A 437 6.33 1.01 13.84
C ALA A 437 5.09 0.32 14.44
N GLY A 438 4.31 1.02 15.27
CA GLY A 438 3.05 0.51 15.81
C GLY A 438 2.03 0.18 14.71
N LEU A 439 1.92 1.03 13.69
CA LEU A 439 1.10 0.77 12.50
C LEU A 439 1.61 -0.46 11.73
N ALA A 440 2.92 -0.57 11.50
CA ALA A 440 3.52 -1.71 10.83
C ALA A 440 3.23 -3.03 11.57
N VAL A 441 3.40 -3.06 12.89
CA VAL A 441 3.08 -4.24 13.73
C VAL A 441 1.61 -4.62 13.63
N SER A 442 0.72 -3.62 13.60
CA SER A 442 -0.74 -3.81 13.58
C SER A 442 -1.25 -4.38 12.26
N LEU A 443 -0.65 -3.97 11.14
CA LEU A 443 -1.16 -4.26 9.80
C LEU A 443 -0.37 -5.34 9.07
N PHE A 444 0.89 -5.60 9.45
CA PHE A 444 1.67 -6.69 8.87
C PHE A 444 0.94 -8.04 9.02
N PRO A 445 0.91 -8.90 7.98
CA PRO A 445 1.59 -8.81 6.68
C PRO A 445 0.73 -8.27 5.53
N TYR A 446 -0.18 -7.32 5.77
CA TYR A 446 -1.11 -6.81 4.77
C TYR A 446 -0.60 -5.52 4.13
N VAL A 447 -0.64 -5.48 2.81
CA VAL A 447 -0.45 -4.24 2.03
C VAL A 447 -1.78 -3.58 1.69
N VAL A 448 -2.85 -4.38 1.56
CA VAL A 448 -4.23 -3.91 1.62
C VAL A 448 -4.83 -4.47 2.90
N PRO A 449 -4.96 -3.64 3.95
CA PRO A 449 -5.32 -4.09 5.30
C PRO A 449 -6.50 -5.05 5.33
N TYR A 450 -6.32 -6.15 6.07
CA TYR A 450 -7.30 -7.22 6.30
C TYR A 450 -7.71 -8.07 5.09
N LYS A 451 -7.23 -7.77 3.88
CA LYS A 451 -7.67 -8.43 2.64
C LYS A 451 -6.55 -9.05 1.84
N ILE A 452 -5.48 -8.30 1.52
CA ILE A 452 -4.41 -8.76 0.62
C ILE A 452 -3.04 -8.62 1.28
N THR A 453 -2.30 -9.72 1.30
CA THR A 453 -0.94 -9.79 1.87
C THR A 453 0.12 -9.24 0.90
N LEU A 454 1.31 -8.95 1.44
CA LEU A 454 2.46 -8.47 0.65
C LEU A 454 2.78 -9.40 -0.53
N TRP A 455 2.76 -10.71 -0.30
CA TRP A 455 3.04 -11.71 -1.34
C TRP A 455 1.93 -11.82 -2.38
N GLN A 456 0.67 -11.72 -1.96
CA GLN A 456 -0.47 -11.77 -2.89
C GLN A 456 -0.51 -10.56 -3.82
N ALA A 457 -0.04 -9.39 -3.36
CA ALA A 457 -0.06 -8.19 -4.17
C ALA A 457 1.22 -7.97 -5.00
N ALA A 458 2.26 -8.78 -4.77
CA ALA A 458 3.58 -8.60 -5.37
C ALA A 458 3.54 -8.78 -6.89
N ALA A 459 4.32 -7.96 -7.59
CA ALA A 459 4.62 -8.17 -9.01
C ALA A 459 5.43 -9.46 -9.21
N THR A 460 5.59 -9.89 -10.47
CA THR A 460 6.41 -11.05 -10.79
C THR A 460 7.85 -10.86 -10.28
N PRO A 461 8.53 -11.94 -9.82
CA PRO A 461 9.88 -11.83 -9.28
C PRO A 461 10.87 -11.16 -10.22
N GLN A 462 10.75 -11.39 -11.53
CA GLN A 462 11.61 -10.78 -12.55
C GLN A 462 11.43 -9.26 -12.61
N SER A 463 10.19 -8.78 -12.56
CA SER A 463 9.89 -7.34 -12.54
C SER A 463 10.42 -6.69 -11.25
N GLN A 464 10.18 -7.32 -10.10
CA GLN A 464 10.70 -6.84 -8.82
C GLN A 464 12.23 -6.82 -8.79
N ALA A 465 12.90 -7.85 -9.31
CA ALA A 465 14.36 -7.92 -9.36
C ALA A 465 14.96 -6.84 -10.26
N PHE A 466 14.40 -6.65 -11.45
CA PHE A 466 14.85 -5.63 -12.39
C PHE A 466 14.80 -4.22 -11.78
N LEU A 467 13.67 -3.88 -11.16
CA LEU A 467 13.47 -2.59 -10.51
C LEU A 467 14.35 -2.44 -9.25
N LEU A 468 14.59 -3.54 -8.54
CA LEU A 468 15.38 -3.52 -7.31
C LEU A 468 16.83 -3.15 -7.60
N ILE A 469 17.40 -3.65 -8.71
CA ILE A 469 18.76 -3.28 -9.14
C ILE A 469 18.87 -1.77 -9.33
N GLY A 470 17.95 -1.16 -10.07
CA GLY A 470 17.92 0.30 -10.25
C GLY A 470 17.75 1.05 -8.92
N THR A 471 16.88 0.55 -8.05
CA THR A 471 16.60 1.15 -6.74
C THR A 471 17.81 1.09 -5.83
N LEU A 472 18.54 -0.03 -5.78
CA LEU A 472 19.74 -0.20 -4.96
C LEU A 472 20.90 0.70 -5.42
N LEU A 473 20.92 1.11 -6.68
CA LEU A 473 21.89 2.09 -7.19
C LEU A 473 21.47 3.53 -6.89
N LEU A 474 20.19 3.86 -7.14
CA LEU A 474 19.69 5.23 -7.03
C LEU A 474 19.43 5.66 -5.58
N LEU A 475 18.92 4.77 -4.74
CA LEU A 475 18.53 5.10 -3.36
C LEU A 475 19.72 5.60 -2.52
N PRO A 476 20.92 4.97 -2.54
CA PRO A 476 22.09 5.51 -1.87
C PRO A 476 22.53 6.89 -2.38
N ILE A 477 22.39 7.15 -3.69
CA ILE A 477 22.71 8.45 -4.29
C ILE A 477 21.74 9.53 -3.78
N ILE A 478 20.43 9.23 -3.78
CA ILE A 478 19.38 10.12 -3.27
C ILE A 478 19.61 10.41 -1.79
N LEU A 479 19.93 9.39 -0.99
CA LEU A 479 20.24 9.53 0.43
C LEU A 479 21.51 10.36 0.66
N GLY A 480 22.56 10.12 -0.13
CA GLY A 480 23.81 10.89 -0.07
C GLY A 480 23.59 12.37 -0.40
N TYR A 481 22.85 12.67 -1.47
CA TYR A 481 22.47 14.03 -1.83
C TYR A 481 21.61 14.70 -0.74
N THR A 482 20.62 13.97 -0.21
CA THR A 482 19.76 14.47 0.87
C THR A 482 20.60 14.79 2.11
N ALA A 483 21.44 13.85 2.58
CA ALA A 483 22.32 14.06 3.72
C ALA A 483 23.28 15.24 3.51
N TRP A 484 23.85 15.36 2.30
CA TRP A 484 24.72 16.49 1.95
C TRP A 484 23.97 17.83 2.00
N SER A 485 22.77 17.92 1.44
CA SER A 485 21.95 19.15 1.49
C SER A 485 21.68 19.58 2.94
N TYR A 486 21.23 18.66 3.81
CA TYR A 486 21.01 18.97 5.22
C TYR A 486 22.30 19.32 5.98
N TRP A 487 23.43 18.73 5.59
CA TRP A 487 24.74 19.05 6.18
C TRP A 487 25.23 20.45 5.80
N VAL A 488 25.08 20.84 4.53
CA VAL A 488 25.42 22.18 4.02
C VAL A 488 24.56 23.24 4.71
N PHE A 489 23.25 23.01 4.82
CA PHE A 489 22.30 23.96 5.40
C PHE A 489 22.01 23.73 6.88
N ARG A 490 22.95 23.13 7.63
CA ARG A 490 22.75 22.81 9.06
C ARG A 490 22.64 24.04 9.98
N GLY A 491 23.22 25.17 9.56
CA GLY A 491 23.26 26.41 10.34
C GLY A 491 21.88 26.97 10.68
N LYS A 492 21.85 27.90 11.64
CA LYS A 492 20.65 28.64 11.98
C LYS A 492 20.42 29.78 11.00
N VAL A 493 19.16 30.12 10.78
CA VAL A 493 18.79 31.19 9.87
C VAL A 493 18.63 32.47 10.68
N SER A 494 19.32 33.53 10.26
CA SER A 494 19.23 34.87 10.84
C SER A 494 18.77 35.86 9.79
N VAL A 495 18.32 37.03 10.23
CA VAL A 495 17.74 38.06 9.35
C VAL A 495 18.81 38.73 8.47
N SER A 496 20.09 38.67 8.87
CA SER A 496 21.21 39.11 8.04
C SER A 496 21.65 38.06 7.00
N SER A 497 21.13 36.84 7.07
CA SER A 497 21.46 35.72 6.16
C SER A 497 20.50 35.65 4.96
N GLY A 498 20.00 36.79 4.49
CA GLY A 498 19.23 36.83 3.25
C GLY A 498 20.12 36.36 2.11
N TYR A 499 19.75 35.24 1.49
CA TYR A 499 20.40 34.71 0.30
C TYR A 499 20.42 35.80 -0.78
N GLY A 500 21.62 36.32 -1.01
CA GLY A 500 22.06 37.00 -2.22
C GLY A 500 23.23 36.22 -2.80
#